data_AF-A0A5D2JH95-F1
#
_entry.id   AF-A0A5D2JH95-F1
#
_cell.length_a   1.000
_cell.length_b   1.000
_cell.length_c   1.000
_cell.angle_alpha   90.00
_cell.angle_beta   90.00
_cell.angle_gamma   90.00
#
_symmetry.space_group_name_H-M   'P 1'
#
loop_
_entity.id
_entity.type
_entity.pdbx_description
1 polymer ?
#
loop_
_entity_poly.entity_id
_entity_poly.type
_entity_poly.pdbx_seq_one_letter_code
_entity_poly.pdbx_strand_id
1 'polypeptide(L)'
;MRALIHSNILFREFALISMWRVPAMPIGAHELLSFLAEPLKQLSETPDTFEDYVSENLKEFQDWSEYYSRDATYRNWLKIELANAEVSPDELSVEEKQRAIMAAKETLDLSFLLLLRERNPWLISRVEHISESMEPLFLELHATAMLRLPSGESMCPDATVCAALMSALYSSATEEVVSERQLTVNVAISSKDSYSIEVILRCLAVEGDGIGPHILNDGGLLSAVMAAGFKGELARFQAGVTLEISRLDAWFSSKDGSLDGPATYIVQGLCRRCCIPEVILRCMQVSVSLMESGNPFESHDQLIELVSSSETGFINLFSQQQLQEFLLFEREYSICKMELQEEPSS
;
A
#
# COMPACT_ATOMS: atom_id res chain seq x y z
N MET A 1 5.62 -24.46 -4.82
CA MET A 1 5.75 -23.41 -5.86
C MET A 1 4.44 -22.70 -6.18
N ARG A 2 3.47 -23.34 -6.84
CA ARG A 2 2.20 -22.67 -7.22
C ARG A 2 1.46 -22.02 -6.03
N ALA A 3 1.45 -22.70 -4.88
CA ALA A 3 0.87 -22.14 -3.66
C ALA A 3 1.55 -20.82 -3.22
N LEU A 4 2.88 -20.73 -3.30
CA LEU A 4 3.63 -19.52 -2.96
C LEU A 4 3.26 -18.36 -3.90
N ILE A 5 3.28 -18.61 -5.21
CA ILE A 5 2.95 -17.61 -6.23
C ILE A 5 1.52 -17.10 -6.05
N HIS A 6 0.55 -18.01 -5.92
CA HIS A 6 -0.85 -17.64 -5.69
C HIS A 6 -1.03 -16.88 -4.38
N SER A 7 -0.22 -17.18 -3.36
CA SER A 7 -0.33 -16.49 -2.08
C SER A 7 0.18 -15.06 -2.15
N ASN A 8 1.26 -14.80 -2.89
CA ASN A 8 1.71 -13.43 -3.15
C ASN A 8 0.65 -12.61 -3.89
N ILE A 9 -0.08 -13.21 -4.84
CA ILE A 9 -1.23 -12.57 -5.51
C ILE A 9 -2.29 -12.17 -4.46
N LEU A 10 -2.72 -13.13 -3.63
CA LEU A 10 -3.72 -12.87 -2.59
C LEU A 10 -3.25 -11.83 -1.57
N PHE A 11 -1.97 -11.84 -1.18
CA PHE A 11 -1.44 -10.85 -0.23
C PHE A 11 -1.49 -9.43 -0.77
N ARG A 12 -1.22 -9.23 -2.07
CA ARG A 12 -1.37 -7.92 -2.72
C ARG A 12 -2.83 -7.45 -2.64
N GLU A 13 -3.77 -8.32 -2.99
CA GLU A 13 -5.21 -8.02 -2.98
C GLU A 13 -5.70 -7.71 -1.56
N PHE A 14 -5.36 -8.55 -0.58
CA PHE A 14 -5.69 -8.33 0.84
C PHE A 14 -5.12 -7.03 1.38
N ALA A 15 -3.89 -6.66 0.99
CA ALA A 15 -3.26 -5.45 1.48
C ALA A 15 -4.02 -4.21 0.98
N LEU A 16 -4.39 -4.20 -0.30
CA LEU A 16 -5.09 -3.10 -0.94
C LEU A 16 -6.52 -2.88 -0.40
N ILE A 17 -7.20 -3.91 0.09
CA ILE A 17 -8.52 -3.77 0.76
C ILE A 17 -8.43 -3.46 2.26
N SER A 18 -7.27 -3.73 2.88
CA SER A 18 -7.04 -3.58 4.33
C SER A 18 -6.42 -2.23 4.72
N MET A 19 -6.31 -1.26 3.81
CA MET A 19 -5.64 0.02 4.09
C MET A 19 -6.30 0.82 5.22
N TRP A 20 -7.59 0.61 5.48
CA TRP A 20 -8.34 1.28 6.53
C TRP A 20 -7.72 1.11 7.92
N ARG A 21 -7.54 2.24 8.60
CA ARG A 21 -7.04 2.36 9.97
C ARG A 21 -8.12 2.02 10.99
N VAL A 22 -8.52 0.76 10.99
CA VAL A 22 -9.55 0.17 11.87
C VAL A 22 -8.97 -1.01 12.66
N PRO A 23 -9.48 -1.33 13.87
CA PRO A 23 -8.93 -2.41 14.68
C PRO A 23 -9.19 -3.81 14.10
N ALA A 24 -10.06 -3.94 13.11
CA ALA A 24 -10.39 -5.23 12.49
C ALA A 24 -9.19 -5.77 11.68
N MET A 25 -8.77 -6.99 11.99
CA MET A 25 -7.64 -7.67 11.33
C MET A 25 -8.02 -8.21 9.94
N PRO A 26 -7.10 -8.21 8.95
CA PRO A 26 -7.28 -8.91 7.68
C PRO A 26 -7.11 -10.42 7.88
N ILE A 27 -8.14 -11.10 8.40
CA ILE A 27 -8.10 -12.51 8.82
C ILE A 27 -7.57 -13.43 7.72
N GLY A 28 -8.01 -13.24 6.47
CA GLY A 28 -7.57 -14.07 5.33
C GLY A 28 -6.06 -14.04 5.09
N ALA A 29 -5.40 -12.89 5.29
CA ALA A 29 -3.95 -12.80 5.15
C ALA A 29 -3.23 -13.57 6.28
N HIS A 30 -3.69 -13.45 7.52
CA HIS A 30 -3.09 -14.14 8.65
C HIS A 30 -3.29 -15.66 8.61
N GLU A 31 -4.46 -16.13 8.17
CA GLU A 31 -4.71 -17.56 7.94
C GLU A 31 -3.78 -18.09 6.85
N LEU A 32 -3.64 -17.38 5.73
CA LEU A 32 -2.77 -17.79 4.63
C LEU A 32 -1.29 -17.84 5.03
N LEU A 33 -0.80 -16.84 5.77
CA LEU A 33 0.54 -16.85 6.34
C LEU A 33 0.76 -18.07 7.24
N SER A 34 -0.23 -18.39 8.09
CA SER A 34 -0.15 -19.53 9.01
C SER A 34 -0.09 -20.87 8.27
N PHE A 35 -0.86 -21.03 7.19
CA PHE A 35 -0.82 -22.25 6.37
C PHE A 35 0.51 -22.45 5.65
N LEU A 36 1.23 -21.36 5.34
CA LEU A 36 2.47 -21.41 4.58
C LEU A 36 3.75 -21.31 5.42
N ALA A 37 3.65 -20.94 6.70
CA ALA A 37 4.81 -20.74 7.56
C ALA A 37 5.73 -21.97 7.63
N GLU A 38 5.18 -23.15 7.93
CA GLU A 38 5.98 -24.38 8.07
C GLU A 38 6.53 -24.89 6.72
N PRO A 39 5.72 -24.99 5.64
CA PRO A 39 6.24 -25.37 4.31
C PRO A 39 7.36 -24.46 3.80
N LEU A 40 7.25 -23.15 4.01
CA LEU A 40 8.23 -22.19 3.49
C LEU A 40 9.49 -22.10 4.33
N LYS A 41 9.40 -22.39 5.64
CA LYS A 41 10.59 -22.53 6.49
C LYS A 41 11.51 -23.63 5.95
N GLN A 42 10.95 -24.79 5.62
CA GLN A 42 11.71 -25.92 5.04
C GLN A 42 12.33 -25.57 3.68
N LEU A 43 11.62 -24.79 2.85
CA LEU A 43 12.15 -24.30 1.56
C LEU A 43 13.30 -23.30 1.75
N SER A 44 13.23 -22.43 2.76
CA SER A 44 14.28 -21.43 3.02
C SER A 44 15.60 -22.03 3.52
N GLU A 45 15.58 -23.26 4.05
CA GLU A 45 16.74 -23.97 4.57
C GLU A 45 17.60 -24.62 3.45
N THR A 46 17.14 -24.62 2.19
CA THR A 46 17.88 -25.14 1.03
C THR A 46 18.05 -24.11 -0.11
N PRO A 47 18.68 -22.96 0.13
CA PRO A 47 18.68 -21.83 -0.81
C PRO A 47 19.47 -22.05 -2.11
N ASP A 48 20.52 -22.89 -2.10
CA ASP A 48 21.50 -23.02 -3.21
C ASP A 48 20.98 -23.74 -4.47
N THR A 49 19.68 -23.99 -4.59
CA THR A 49 19.08 -24.77 -5.70
C THR A 49 17.90 -24.10 -6.40
N PHE A 50 17.55 -22.86 -6.03
CA PHE A 50 16.37 -22.20 -6.59
C PHE A 50 16.69 -21.40 -7.85
N GLU A 51 15.82 -21.53 -8.85
CA GLU A 51 15.74 -20.60 -9.97
C GLU A 51 15.41 -19.19 -9.45
N ASP A 52 15.92 -18.14 -10.11
CA ASP A 52 15.78 -16.74 -9.67
C ASP A 52 14.31 -16.35 -9.41
N TYR A 53 13.39 -16.83 -10.23
CA TYR A 53 11.95 -16.60 -10.07
C TYR A 53 11.38 -17.14 -8.74
N VAL A 54 11.89 -18.27 -8.25
CA VAL A 54 11.46 -18.87 -6.99
C VAL A 54 11.96 -18.04 -5.81
N SER A 55 13.21 -17.59 -5.88
CA SER A 55 13.83 -16.75 -4.87
C SER A 55 13.07 -15.43 -4.70
N GLU A 56 12.69 -14.78 -5.81
CA GLU A 56 11.89 -13.55 -5.78
C GLU A 56 10.52 -13.75 -5.13
N ASN A 57 9.82 -14.85 -5.46
CA ASN A 57 8.53 -15.15 -4.85
C ASN A 57 8.66 -15.44 -3.35
N LEU A 58 9.75 -16.08 -2.91
CA LEU A 58 9.99 -16.33 -1.49
C LEU A 58 10.32 -15.04 -0.74
N LYS A 59 11.14 -14.17 -1.35
CA LYS A 59 11.42 -12.83 -0.82
C LYS A 59 10.15 -12.01 -0.67
N GLU A 60 9.30 -11.99 -1.70
CA GLU A 60 8.04 -11.26 -1.65
C GLU A 60 7.12 -11.79 -0.53
N PHE A 61 7.05 -13.11 -0.36
CA PHE A 61 6.30 -13.70 0.75
C PHE A 61 6.82 -13.23 2.12
N GLN A 62 8.15 -13.18 2.30
CA GLN A 62 8.76 -12.68 3.54
C GLN A 62 8.42 -11.20 3.77
N ASP A 63 8.51 -10.38 2.72
CA ASP A 63 8.11 -8.98 2.75
C ASP A 63 6.63 -8.84 3.17
N TRP A 64 5.73 -9.69 2.66
CA TRP A 64 4.31 -9.72 3.10
C TRP A 64 4.14 -10.15 4.55
N SER A 65 4.86 -11.20 4.98
CA SER A 65 4.81 -11.66 6.37
C SER A 65 5.24 -10.57 7.35
N GLU A 66 6.28 -9.80 7.01
CA GLU A 66 6.71 -8.65 7.81
C GLU A 66 5.62 -7.58 7.82
N TYR A 67 5.10 -7.17 6.66
CA TYR A 67 4.05 -6.16 6.55
C TYR A 67 2.83 -6.48 7.42
N TYR A 68 2.26 -7.68 7.29
CA TYR A 68 1.08 -8.07 8.08
C TYR A 68 1.38 -8.21 9.56
N SER A 69 2.62 -8.54 9.94
CA SER A 69 3.02 -8.50 11.35
C SER A 69 3.01 -7.06 11.90
N ARG A 70 3.39 -6.04 11.11
CA ARG A 70 3.35 -4.63 11.52
C ARG A 70 1.93 -4.06 11.53
N ASP A 71 1.14 -4.44 10.55
CA ASP A 71 -0.29 -4.12 10.50
C ASP A 71 -1.01 -4.68 11.75
N ALA A 72 -0.68 -5.90 12.17
CA ALA A 72 -1.25 -6.52 13.36
C ALA A 72 -0.93 -5.76 14.66
N THR A 73 0.30 -5.30 14.83
CA THR A 73 0.71 -4.56 16.03
C THR A 73 0.00 -3.22 16.11
N TYR A 74 -0.09 -2.51 14.97
CA TYR A 74 -0.84 -1.27 14.86
C TYR A 74 -2.34 -1.46 15.20
N ARG A 75 -2.99 -2.46 14.63
CA ARG A 75 -4.43 -2.71 14.90
C ARG A 75 -4.67 -3.14 16.34
N ASN A 76 -3.74 -3.88 16.94
CA ASN A 76 -3.81 -4.23 18.35
C ASN A 76 -3.69 -2.98 19.24
N TRP A 77 -2.73 -2.10 18.97
CA TRP A 77 -2.63 -0.81 19.65
C TRP A 77 -3.91 0.02 19.48
N LEU A 78 -4.40 0.17 18.25
CA LEU A 78 -5.62 0.94 17.97
C LEU A 78 -6.84 0.39 18.71
N LYS A 79 -6.95 -0.94 18.83
CA LYS A 79 -8.01 -1.58 19.62
C LYS A 79 -7.91 -1.21 21.11
N ILE A 80 -6.70 -1.13 21.66
CA ILE A 80 -6.47 -0.73 23.06
C ILE A 80 -6.82 0.75 23.24
N GLU A 81 -6.36 1.63 22.34
CA GLU A 81 -6.66 3.07 22.39
C GLU A 81 -8.16 3.34 22.34
N LEU A 82 -8.87 2.72 21.40
CA LEU A 82 -10.32 2.89 21.29
C LEU A 82 -11.06 2.42 22.54
N ALA A 83 -10.64 1.30 23.14
CA ALA A 83 -11.22 0.82 24.39
C ALA A 83 -10.94 1.77 25.57
N ASN A 84 -9.75 2.36 25.62
CA ASN A 84 -9.39 3.33 26.65
C ASN A 84 -10.19 4.64 26.48
N ALA A 85 -10.45 5.07 25.25
CA ALA A 85 -11.21 6.29 24.94
C ALA A 85 -12.71 6.20 25.32
N GLU A 86 -13.25 5.00 25.50
CA GLU A 86 -14.61 4.77 26.01
C GLU A 86 -14.74 4.96 27.53
N VAL A 87 -13.61 5.02 28.24
CA VAL A 87 -13.52 5.19 29.70
C VAL A 87 -13.12 6.62 30.03
N SER A 88 -13.67 7.20 31.10
CA SER A 88 -13.26 8.56 31.50
C SER A 88 -11.78 8.58 31.94
N PRO A 89 -11.02 9.67 31.67
CA PRO A 89 -9.59 9.72 32.00
C PRO A 89 -9.27 9.48 33.49
N ASP A 90 -10.22 9.84 34.38
CA ASP A 90 -10.15 9.68 35.83
C ASP A 90 -10.37 8.22 36.29
N GLU A 91 -11.10 7.43 35.49
CA GLU A 91 -11.40 6.02 35.76
C GLU A 91 -10.39 5.07 35.10
N LEU A 92 -9.59 5.58 34.15
CA LEU A 92 -8.60 4.78 33.43
C LEU A 92 -7.42 4.40 34.34
N SER A 93 -7.23 3.10 34.55
CA SER A 93 -6.19 2.58 35.43
C SER A 93 -4.78 2.83 34.91
N VAL A 94 -3.79 2.79 35.80
CA VAL A 94 -2.37 2.91 35.42
C VAL A 94 -1.97 1.75 34.51
N GLU A 95 -2.51 0.56 34.73
CA GLU A 95 -2.26 -0.63 33.93
C GLU A 95 -2.80 -0.50 32.51
N GLU A 96 -3.96 0.13 32.31
CA GLU A 96 -4.54 0.38 30.99
C GLU A 96 -3.75 1.42 30.20
N LYS A 97 -3.33 2.50 30.88
CA LYS A 97 -2.44 3.53 30.30
C LYS A 97 -1.10 2.92 29.89
N GLN A 98 -0.50 2.13 30.77
CA GLN A 98 0.78 1.48 30.50
C GLN A 98 0.69 0.46 29.35
N ARG A 99 -0.43 -0.27 29.24
CA ARG A 99 -0.67 -1.22 28.14
C ARG A 99 -0.72 -0.51 26.78
N ALA A 100 -1.43 0.62 26.70
CA ALA A 100 -1.48 1.47 25.52
C ALA A 100 -0.08 1.94 25.10
N ILE A 101 0.68 2.51 26.03
CA ILE A 101 2.05 2.99 25.80
C ILE A 101 2.98 1.87 25.32
N MET A 102 2.89 0.68 25.92
CA MET A 102 3.72 -0.46 25.51
C MET A 102 3.37 -0.93 24.09
N ALA A 103 2.08 -1.06 23.76
CA ALA A 103 1.63 -1.46 22.43
C ALA A 103 2.00 -0.42 21.37
N ALA A 104 1.97 0.87 21.72
CA ALA A 104 2.39 1.96 20.85
C ALA A 104 3.88 1.89 20.54
N LYS A 105 4.73 1.73 21.56
CA LYS A 105 6.19 1.58 21.39
C LYS A 105 6.53 0.37 20.55
N GLU A 106 5.93 -0.78 20.84
CA GLU A 106 6.11 -2.01 20.04
C GLU A 106 5.72 -1.79 18.57
N THR A 107 4.60 -1.09 18.32
CA THR A 107 4.15 -0.77 16.96
C THR A 107 5.16 0.07 16.20
N LEU A 108 5.71 1.12 16.83
CA LEU A 108 6.71 1.98 16.21
C LEU A 108 8.01 1.22 15.97
N ASP A 109 8.56 0.55 16.98
CA ASP A 109 9.83 -0.18 16.88
C ASP A 109 9.78 -1.19 15.72
N LEU A 110 8.71 -1.97 15.64
CA LEU A 110 8.55 -2.98 14.61
C LEU A 110 8.31 -2.37 13.22
N SER A 111 7.53 -1.29 13.12
CA SER A 111 7.27 -0.63 11.84
C SER A 111 8.54 0.04 11.29
N PHE A 112 9.37 0.60 12.16
CA PHE A 112 10.68 1.16 11.81
C PHE A 112 11.62 0.11 11.23
N LEU A 113 11.62 -1.12 11.76
CA LEU A 113 12.42 -2.22 11.18
C LEU A 113 12.04 -2.52 9.72
N LEU A 114 10.79 -2.29 9.31
CA LEU A 114 10.35 -2.45 7.92
C LEU A 114 10.77 -1.24 7.07
N LEU A 115 10.60 -0.02 7.59
CA LEU A 115 10.84 1.22 6.86
C LEU A 115 12.33 1.52 6.65
N LEU A 116 13.19 1.18 7.61
CA LEU A 116 14.63 1.46 7.59
C LEU A 116 15.47 0.40 6.83
N ARG A 117 14.84 -0.47 6.02
CA ARG A 117 15.55 -1.53 5.28
C ARG A 117 16.35 -0.94 4.12
N GLU A 118 17.64 -0.69 4.33
CA GLU A 118 18.53 -0.18 3.27
C GLU A 118 18.88 -1.24 2.20
N ARG A 119 19.33 -2.44 2.62
CA ARG A 119 19.88 -3.45 1.69
C ARG A 119 18.82 -4.21 0.90
N ASN A 120 17.64 -4.34 1.48
CA ASN A 120 16.52 -5.09 0.93
C ASN A 120 15.23 -4.32 1.19
N PRO A 121 14.99 -3.20 0.48
CA PRO A 121 13.77 -2.45 0.71
C PRO A 121 12.54 -3.30 0.40
N TRP A 122 11.45 -2.99 1.09
CA TRP A 122 10.22 -3.77 1.06
C TRP A 122 9.62 -3.82 -0.35
N LEU A 123 9.35 -5.03 -0.86
CA LEU A 123 8.64 -5.27 -2.11
C LEU A 123 9.30 -4.66 -3.36
N ILE A 124 10.64 -4.60 -3.38
CA ILE A 124 11.43 -4.30 -4.59
C ILE A 124 11.86 -5.62 -5.23
N SER A 125 11.54 -5.79 -6.52
CA SER A 125 12.07 -6.90 -7.31
C SER A 125 13.50 -6.64 -7.78
N ARG A 126 14.27 -7.72 -7.83
CA ARG A 126 15.65 -7.72 -8.35
C ARG A 126 15.72 -8.16 -9.82
N VAL A 127 14.61 -8.59 -10.40
CA VAL A 127 14.55 -9.10 -11.77
C VAL A 127 14.17 -7.98 -12.72
N GLU A 128 15.12 -7.57 -13.54
CA GLU A 128 14.89 -6.62 -14.62
C GLU A 128 14.38 -7.35 -15.87
N HIS A 129 13.33 -6.83 -16.50
CA HIS A 129 12.91 -7.33 -17.80
C HIS A 129 13.85 -6.79 -18.89
N ILE A 130 14.55 -7.69 -19.58
CA ILE A 130 15.37 -7.35 -20.76
C ILE A 130 14.50 -7.53 -22.00
N SER A 131 14.08 -6.43 -22.61
CA SER A 131 13.40 -6.50 -23.92
C SER A 131 14.44 -6.73 -25.01
N GLU A 132 14.39 -7.89 -25.68
CA GLU A 132 15.24 -8.20 -26.84
C GLU A 132 14.65 -7.67 -28.16
N SER A 133 13.41 -7.16 -28.15
CA SER A 133 12.69 -6.71 -29.34
C SER A 133 12.85 -5.20 -29.58
N MET A 134 12.93 -4.83 -30.87
CA MET A 134 12.89 -3.44 -31.35
C MET A 134 11.45 -2.90 -31.47
N GLU A 135 10.43 -3.74 -31.25
CA GLU A 135 9.03 -3.32 -31.32
C GLU A 135 8.57 -2.56 -30.06
N PRO A 136 7.59 -1.64 -30.17
CA PRO A 136 7.06 -0.93 -29.02
C PRO A 136 6.36 -1.89 -28.06
N LEU A 137 6.85 -1.96 -26.82
CA LEU A 137 6.28 -2.76 -25.74
C LEU A 137 5.21 -1.96 -24.98
N PHE A 138 4.08 -2.57 -24.70
CA PHE A 138 3.00 -2.00 -23.89
C PHE A 138 2.94 -2.69 -22.53
N LEU A 139 2.29 -2.01 -21.60
CA LEU A 139 1.96 -2.50 -20.27
C LEU A 139 0.45 -2.52 -20.13
N GLU A 140 -0.07 -3.56 -19.49
CA GLU A 140 -1.48 -3.69 -19.18
C GLU A 140 -1.68 -4.05 -17.72
N LEU A 141 -2.59 -3.33 -17.05
CA LEU A 141 -3.04 -3.60 -15.69
C LEU A 141 -4.53 -3.87 -15.74
N HIS A 142 -4.94 -5.06 -15.29
CA HIS A 142 -6.34 -5.46 -15.23
C HIS A 142 -6.74 -5.61 -13.77
N ALA A 143 -7.87 -5.01 -13.40
CA ALA A 143 -8.45 -5.13 -12.08
C ALA A 143 -9.93 -5.50 -12.17
N THR A 144 -10.38 -6.36 -11.26
CA THR A 144 -11.79 -6.51 -10.93
C THR A 144 -12.01 -5.89 -9.56
N ALA A 145 -13.00 -5.01 -9.44
CA ALA A 145 -13.25 -4.28 -8.21
C ALA A 145 -14.74 -4.00 -8.00
N MET A 146 -15.13 -3.78 -6.74
CA MET A 146 -16.39 -3.17 -6.37
C MET A 146 -16.17 -1.70 -6.03
N LEU A 147 -17.17 -0.86 -6.31
CA LEU A 147 -17.14 0.54 -5.88
C LEU A 147 -17.69 0.64 -4.46
N ARG A 148 -16.95 1.32 -3.57
CA ARG A 148 -17.32 1.46 -2.16
C ARG A 148 -17.44 2.93 -1.80
N LEU A 149 -18.59 3.28 -1.24
CA LEU A 149 -18.84 4.61 -0.71
C LEU A 149 -18.01 4.84 0.56
N PRO A 150 -17.77 6.10 0.97
CA PRO A 150 -17.14 6.41 2.26
C PRO A 150 -17.86 5.80 3.46
N SER A 151 -19.16 5.51 3.33
CA SER A 151 -19.96 4.82 4.36
C SER A 151 -19.61 3.32 4.50
N GLY A 152 -18.84 2.76 3.58
CA GLY A 152 -18.61 1.31 3.48
C GLY A 152 -19.74 0.55 2.79
N GLU A 153 -20.69 1.23 2.15
CA GLU A 153 -21.72 0.59 1.33
C GLU A 153 -21.25 0.42 -0.12
N SER A 154 -21.73 -0.63 -0.80
CA SER A 154 -21.40 -0.84 -2.22
C SER A 154 -22.22 0.08 -3.10
N MET A 155 -21.54 0.78 -4.01
CA MET A 155 -22.17 1.54 -5.06
C MET A 155 -22.42 0.62 -6.26
N CYS A 156 -23.69 0.48 -6.65
CA CYS A 156 -24.03 -0.32 -7.83
C CYS A 156 -23.50 0.37 -9.11
N PRO A 157 -22.71 -0.31 -9.95
CA PRO A 157 -22.21 0.30 -11.16
C PRO A 157 -23.31 0.37 -12.23
N ASP A 158 -23.34 1.47 -12.98
CA ASP A 158 -24.10 1.62 -14.21
C ASP A 158 -23.23 2.23 -15.31
N ALA A 159 -23.76 2.35 -16.53
CA ALA A 159 -23.02 2.88 -17.67
C ALA A 159 -22.52 4.32 -17.44
N THR A 160 -23.26 5.14 -16.69
CA THR A 160 -22.86 6.52 -16.37
C THR A 160 -21.75 6.53 -15.33
N VAL A 161 -21.84 5.70 -14.29
CA VAL A 161 -20.80 5.52 -13.27
C VAL A 161 -19.51 5.00 -13.92
N CYS A 162 -19.59 3.99 -14.79
CA CYS A 162 -18.42 3.47 -15.50
C CYS A 162 -17.77 4.54 -16.39
N ALA A 163 -18.56 5.33 -17.13
CA ALA A 163 -18.04 6.42 -17.95
C ALA A 163 -17.37 7.53 -17.11
N ALA A 164 -17.97 7.89 -15.97
CA ALA A 164 -17.41 8.87 -15.05
C ALA A 164 -16.10 8.37 -14.42
N LEU A 165 -16.05 7.12 -13.97
CA LEU A 165 -14.85 6.49 -13.43
C LEU A 165 -13.73 6.40 -14.47
N MET A 166 -14.06 5.99 -15.71
CA MET A 166 -13.11 5.97 -16.82
C MET A 166 -12.50 7.36 -17.06
N SER A 167 -13.34 8.40 -17.10
CA SER A 167 -12.87 9.79 -17.26
C SER A 167 -12.01 10.25 -16.08
N ALA A 168 -12.34 9.84 -14.86
CA ALA A 168 -11.61 10.24 -13.66
C ALA A 168 -10.23 9.57 -13.60
N LEU A 169 -10.15 8.26 -13.87
CA LEU A 169 -8.89 7.52 -13.99
C LEU A 169 -8.00 8.10 -15.08
N TYR A 170 -8.57 8.43 -16.24
CA TYR A 170 -7.84 9.07 -17.33
C TYR A 170 -7.28 10.44 -16.93
N SER A 171 -8.04 11.21 -16.14
CA SER A 171 -7.64 12.54 -15.65
C SER A 171 -6.59 12.51 -14.54
N SER A 172 -6.22 11.33 -14.03
CA SER A 172 -5.11 11.17 -13.07
C SER A 172 -3.73 11.34 -13.72
N ALA A 173 -3.66 11.41 -15.05
CA ALA A 173 -2.45 11.72 -15.82
C ALA A 173 -2.63 13.03 -16.61
N THR A 174 -1.52 13.73 -16.91
CA THR A 174 -1.57 14.95 -17.72
C THR A 174 -1.82 14.62 -19.20
N GLU A 175 -2.34 15.58 -19.96
CA GLU A 175 -2.64 15.38 -21.39
C GLU A 175 -1.38 15.02 -22.19
N GLU A 176 -0.23 15.57 -21.82
CA GLU A 176 1.07 15.24 -22.43
C GLU A 176 1.43 13.77 -22.18
N VAL A 177 1.38 13.32 -20.91
CA VAL A 177 1.69 11.94 -20.53
C VAL A 177 0.73 10.98 -21.23
N VAL A 178 -0.55 11.29 -21.25
CA VAL A 178 -1.58 10.50 -21.93
C VAL A 178 -1.26 10.32 -23.41
N SER A 179 -0.89 11.40 -24.10
CA SER A 179 -0.57 11.37 -25.53
C SER A 179 0.73 10.61 -25.81
N GLU A 180 1.81 10.94 -25.08
CA GLU A 180 3.13 10.34 -25.27
C GLU A 180 3.14 8.85 -24.92
N ARG A 181 2.46 8.48 -23.84
CA ARG A 181 2.37 7.11 -23.34
C ARG A 181 1.21 6.33 -23.95
N GLN A 182 0.41 6.95 -24.83
CA GLN A 182 -0.77 6.32 -25.44
C GLN A 182 -1.67 5.64 -24.40
N LEU A 183 -1.92 6.33 -23.27
CA LEU A 183 -2.70 5.78 -22.17
C LEU A 183 -4.14 5.51 -22.62
N THR A 184 -4.61 4.28 -22.42
CA THR A 184 -6.01 3.92 -22.56
C THR A 184 -6.56 3.40 -21.24
N VAL A 185 -7.83 3.75 -20.99
CA VAL A 185 -8.58 3.36 -19.79
C VAL A 185 -9.90 2.78 -20.29
N ASN A 186 -10.21 1.57 -19.85
CA ASN A 186 -11.51 0.96 -20.09
C ASN A 186 -12.12 0.53 -18.76
N VAL A 187 -13.41 0.83 -18.58
CA VAL A 187 -14.19 0.45 -17.40
C VAL A 187 -15.51 -0.13 -17.87
N ALA A 188 -15.80 -1.36 -17.49
CA ALA A 188 -17.06 -2.02 -17.82
C ALA A 188 -17.64 -2.73 -16.59
N ILE A 189 -18.96 -2.92 -16.58
CA ILE A 189 -19.60 -3.79 -15.59
C ILE A 189 -19.17 -5.23 -15.89
N SER A 190 -18.78 -5.99 -14.87
CA SER A 190 -18.37 -7.37 -15.06
C SER A 190 -19.54 -8.21 -15.57
N SER A 191 -19.24 -9.08 -16.55
CA SER A 191 -20.22 -10.05 -17.05
C SER A 191 -20.54 -11.16 -16.04
N LYS A 192 -19.70 -11.33 -15.00
CA LYS A 192 -19.82 -12.39 -13.99
C LYS A 192 -20.59 -11.95 -12.76
N ASP A 193 -20.51 -10.67 -12.42
CA ASP A 193 -21.14 -10.07 -11.25
C ASP A 193 -21.53 -8.62 -11.55
N SER A 194 -22.83 -8.31 -11.45
CA SER A 194 -23.37 -6.99 -11.76
C SER A 194 -22.99 -5.91 -10.75
N TYR A 195 -22.43 -6.27 -9.60
CA TYR A 195 -21.89 -5.32 -8.62
C TYR A 195 -20.40 -5.02 -8.80
N SER A 196 -19.72 -5.81 -9.64
CA SER A 196 -18.30 -5.66 -9.92
C SER A 196 -18.08 -4.92 -11.24
N ILE A 197 -16.97 -4.22 -11.32
CA ILE A 197 -16.46 -3.61 -12.55
C ILE A 197 -15.12 -4.24 -12.94
N GLU A 198 -14.84 -4.24 -14.23
CA GLU A 198 -13.55 -4.58 -14.81
C GLU A 198 -12.89 -3.30 -15.31
N VAL A 199 -11.68 -3.03 -14.81
CA VAL A 199 -10.85 -1.88 -15.17
C VAL A 199 -9.62 -2.39 -15.89
N ILE A 200 -9.38 -1.88 -17.10
CA ILE A 200 -8.20 -2.20 -17.90
C ILE A 200 -7.48 -0.89 -18.20
N LEU A 201 -6.25 -0.78 -17.73
CA LEU A 201 -5.35 0.33 -18.05
C LEU A 201 -4.25 -0.19 -18.98
N ARG A 202 -3.92 0.56 -20.03
CA ARG A 202 -2.84 0.21 -20.95
C ARG A 202 -2.03 1.43 -21.34
N CYS A 203 -0.71 1.31 -21.37
CA CYS A 203 0.16 2.38 -21.87
C CYS A 203 1.41 1.81 -22.55
N LEU A 204 2.07 2.63 -23.36
CA LEU A 204 3.38 2.37 -23.90
C LEU A 204 4.40 2.30 -22.75
N ALA A 205 5.24 1.28 -22.72
CA ALA A 205 6.27 1.12 -21.71
C ALA A 205 7.46 2.04 -21.99
N VAL A 206 8.08 2.58 -20.94
CA VAL A 206 9.38 3.27 -21.04
C VAL A 206 10.35 2.72 -20.00
N GLU A 207 11.62 3.12 -20.11
CA GLU A 207 12.64 2.77 -19.11
C GLU A 207 12.19 3.21 -17.71
N GLY A 208 12.32 2.30 -16.73
CA GLY A 208 11.83 2.48 -15.37
C GLY A 208 10.45 1.88 -15.08
N ASP A 209 9.67 1.47 -16.09
CA ASP A 209 8.39 0.75 -15.86
C ASP A 209 8.57 -0.78 -15.74
N GLY A 210 9.60 -1.21 -15.01
CA GLY A 210 9.99 -2.61 -14.97
C GLY A 210 10.91 -3.02 -16.13
N ILE A 211 11.34 -2.05 -16.95
CA ILE A 211 12.33 -2.22 -18.03
C ILE A 211 13.58 -1.42 -17.67
N GLY A 212 14.75 -2.03 -17.78
CA GLY A 212 16.01 -1.38 -17.41
C GLY A 212 16.08 -1.06 -15.90
N PRO A 213 17.00 -0.16 -15.47
CA PRO A 213 17.25 0.10 -14.05
C PRO A 213 16.02 0.70 -13.34
N HIS A 214 15.60 0.07 -12.24
CA HIS A 214 14.43 0.49 -11.46
C HIS A 214 14.81 1.55 -10.40
N ILE A 215 14.78 2.82 -10.78
CA ILE A 215 15.21 3.91 -9.88
C ILE A 215 14.16 4.20 -8.79
N LEU A 216 12.87 4.27 -9.13
CA LEU A 216 11.81 4.70 -8.18
C LEU A 216 11.07 3.55 -7.49
N ASN A 217 10.97 2.39 -8.14
CA ASN A 217 10.25 1.21 -7.61
C ASN A 217 8.80 1.53 -7.22
N ASP A 218 8.11 2.30 -8.05
CA ASP A 218 6.78 2.86 -7.78
C ASP A 218 5.69 2.28 -8.71
N GLY A 219 6.07 1.37 -9.60
CA GLY A 219 5.16 0.69 -10.53
C GLY A 219 4.74 1.56 -11.71
N GLY A 220 5.36 2.74 -11.88
CA GLY A 220 5.16 3.61 -13.02
C GLY A 220 3.75 4.21 -13.12
N LEU A 221 3.36 4.54 -14.35
CA LEU A 221 2.13 5.26 -14.68
C LEU A 221 0.86 4.48 -14.29
N LEU A 222 0.77 3.20 -14.66
CA LEU A 222 -0.45 2.41 -14.44
C LEU A 222 -0.72 2.22 -12.94
N SER A 223 0.34 1.99 -12.17
CA SER A 223 0.29 1.95 -10.70
C SER A 223 -0.20 3.28 -10.11
N ALA A 224 0.32 4.42 -10.57
CA ALA A 224 -0.08 5.73 -10.08
C ALA A 224 -1.57 6.03 -10.35
N VAL A 225 -2.04 5.77 -11.59
CA VAL A 225 -3.45 5.96 -11.97
C VAL A 225 -4.37 5.09 -11.13
N MET A 226 -4.01 3.81 -10.95
CA MET A 226 -4.83 2.87 -10.21
C MET A 226 -4.83 3.18 -8.70
N ALA A 227 -3.70 3.61 -8.13
CA ALA A 227 -3.59 3.99 -6.72
C ALA A 227 -4.56 5.12 -6.34
N ALA A 228 -4.78 6.10 -7.23
CA ALA A 228 -5.76 7.17 -7.01
C ALA A 228 -7.20 6.61 -6.85
N GLY A 229 -7.53 5.55 -7.58
CA GLY A 229 -8.80 4.82 -7.44
C GLY A 229 -8.93 4.08 -6.11
N PHE A 230 -7.86 3.42 -5.65
CA PHE A 230 -7.88 2.70 -4.36
C PHE A 230 -7.97 3.63 -3.16
N LYS A 231 -7.28 4.77 -3.23
CA LYS A 231 -7.28 5.76 -2.15
C LYS A 231 -8.56 6.60 -2.13
N GLY A 232 -9.40 6.51 -3.15
CA GLY A 232 -10.62 7.30 -3.28
C GLY A 232 -10.35 8.79 -3.59
N GLU A 233 -9.23 9.04 -4.26
CA GLU A 233 -8.66 10.36 -4.53
C GLU A 233 -8.83 10.78 -6.00
N LEU A 234 -9.73 10.10 -6.73
CA LEU A 234 -9.99 10.39 -8.13
C LEU A 234 -10.65 11.77 -8.29
N ALA A 235 -9.90 12.69 -8.90
CA ALA A 235 -10.41 14.00 -9.26
C ALA A 235 -11.64 13.85 -10.18
N ARG A 236 -12.67 14.66 -9.93
CA ARG A 236 -13.91 14.71 -10.74
C ARG A 236 -14.74 13.41 -10.70
N PHE A 237 -14.43 12.51 -9.78
CA PHE A 237 -15.35 11.43 -9.39
C PHE A 237 -16.04 11.77 -8.07
N GLN A 238 -16.83 10.85 -7.54
CA GLN A 238 -17.45 11.02 -6.23
C GLN A 238 -16.37 10.90 -5.13
N ALA A 239 -16.28 11.94 -4.29
CA ALA A 239 -15.26 12.04 -3.26
C ALA A 239 -15.28 10.85 -2.29
N GLY A 240 -14.11 10.27 -2.04
CA GLY A 240 -13.92 9.16 -1.11
C GLY A 240 -14.50 7.82 -1.57
N VAL A 241 -14.98 7.72 -2.81
CA VAL A 241 -15.36 6.41 -3.37
C VAL A 241 -14.10 5.65 -3.75
N THR A 242 -13.92 4.47 -3.16
CA THR A 242 -12.74 3.62 -3.39
C THR A 242 -13.06 2.44 -4.29
N LEU A 243 -12.02 1.90 -4.92
CA LEU A 243 -12.06 0.62 -5.62
C LEU A 243 -11.66 -0.50 -4.65
N GLU A 244 -12.58 -1.37 -4.26
CA GLU A 244 -12.26 -2.56 -3.47
C GLU A 244 -11.97 -3.73 -4.42
N ILE A 245 -10.69 -4.07 -4.55
CA ILE A 245 -10.21 -5.08 -5.50
C ILE A 245 -10.60 -6.48 -5.06
N SER A 246 -11.08 -7.27 -6.00
CA SER A 246 -11.18 -8.73 -5.89
C SER A 246 -10.18 -9.49 -6.76
N ARG A 247 -9.62 -8.83 -7.79
CA ARG A 247 -8.56 -9.39 -8.63
C ARG A 247 -7.65 -8.32 -9.20
N LEU A 248 -6.33 -8.55 -9.21
CA LEU A 248 -5.36 -7.63 -9.80
C LEU A 248 -4.21 -8.36 -10.50
N ASP A 249 -4.00 -8.08 -11.78
CA ASP A 249 -2.95 -8.69 -12.58
C ASP A 249 -2.34 -7.67 -13.55
N ALA A 250 -1.06 -7.84 -13.90
CA ALA A 250 -0.37 -6.97 -14.85
C ALA A 250 0.52 -7.76 -15.80
N TRP A 251 0.61 -7.29 -17.05
CA TRP A 251 1.35 -7.94 -18.13
C TRP A 251 2.07 -6.93 -19.02
N PHE A 252 3.14 -7.41 -19.64
CA PHE A 252 3.62 -6.83 -20.88
C PHE A 252 2.67 -7.22 -22.01
N SER A 253 2.47 -6.35 -22.99
CA SER A 253 1.69 -6.68 -24.19
C SER A 253 2.28 -6.08 -25.45
N SER A 254 1.99 -6.75 -26.57
CA SER A 254 2.36 -6.29 -27.90
C SER A 254 1.40 -5.22 -28.41
N LYS A 255 1.74 -4.60 -29.55
CA LYS A 255 0.94 -3.53 -30.17
C LYS A 255 -0.50 -3.96 -30.52
N ASP A 256 -0.70 -5.22 -30.91
CA ASP A 256 -2.00 -5.81 -31.22
C ASP A 256 -2.80 -6.25 -29.98
N GLY A 257 -2.25 -6.09 -28.78
CA GLY A 257 -2.90 -6.40 -27.51
C GLY A 257 -2.76 -7.86 -27.08
N SER A 258 -1.86 -8.63 -27.70
CA SER A 258 -1.52 -9.96 -27.20
C SER A 258 -0.70 -9.83 -25.91
N LEU A 259 -1.12 -10.55 -24.87
CA LEU A 259 -0.44 -10.54 -23.58
C LEU A 259 0.82 -11.41 -23.66
N ASP A 260 1.90 -10.88 -23.11
CA ASP A 260 3.19 -11.55 -22.95
C ASP A 260 3.43 -11.89 -21.47
N GLY A 261 4.69 -11.87 -21.02
CA GLY A 261 5.09 -12.13 -19.65
C GLY A 261 4.45 -11.19 -18.61
N PRO A 262 4.45 -11.61 -17.32
CA PRO A 262 3.89 -10.81 -16.25
C PRO A 262 4.71 -9.55 -15.97
N ALA A 263 4.05 -8.42 -15.78
CA ALA A 263 4.66 -7.14 -15.41
C ALA A 263 4.53 -6.90 -13.90
N THR A 264 5.13 -7.78 -13.08
CA THR A 264 4.98 -7.77 -11.61
C THR A 264 5.42 -6.47 -10.96
N TYR A 265 6.36 -5.75 -11.57
CA TYR A 265 6.81 -4.42 -11.15
C TYR A 265 5.64 -3.45 -10.92
N ILE A 266 4.62 -3.48 -11.79
CA ILE A 266 3.47 -2.58 -11.70
C ILE A 266 2.67 -2.85 -10.43
N VAL A 267 2.37 -4.12 -10.17
CA VAL A 267 1.56 -4.51 -9.00
C VAL A 267 2.35 -4.34 -7.70
N GLN A 268 3.63 -4.66 -7.69
CA GLN A 268 4.50 -4.44 -6.53
C GLN A 268 4.63 -2.94 -6.22
N GLY A 269 4.84 -2.11 -7.24
CA GLY A 269 4.87 -0.66 -7.09
C GLY A 269 3.54 -0.07 -6.61
N LEU A 270 2.42 -0.62 -7.09
CA LEU A 270 1.08 -0.24 -6.63
C LEU A 270 0.88 -0.56 -5.15
N CYS A 271 1.26 -1.75 -4.72
CA CYS A 271 1.30 -2.11 -3.31
C CYS A 271 2.21 -1.17 -2.51
N ARG A 272 3.39 -0.79 -3.02
CA ARG A 272 4.26 0.21 -2.36
C ARG A 272 3.61 1.58 -2.23
N ARG A 273 2.98 2.09 -3.30
CA ARG A 273 2.23 3.36 -3.29
C ARG A 273 1.08 3.38 -2.29
N CYS A 274 0.51 2.21 -2.00
CA CYS A 274 -0.63 2.09 -1.10
C CYS A 274 -0.18 1.81 0.34
N CYS A 275 0.72 0.85 0.53
CA CYS A 275 1.09 0.33 1.84
C CYS A 275 2.14 1.19 2.58
N ILE A 276 3.18 1.68 1.90
CA ILE A 276 4.28 2.42 2.57
C ILE A 276 3.77 3.73 3.18
N PRO A 277 3.04 4.59 2.44
CA PRO A 277 2.47 5.79 3.03
C PRO A 277 1.55 5.49 4.22
N GLU A 278 0.71 4.45 4.13
CA GLU A 278 -0.16 4.07 5.25
C GLU A 278 0.62 3.58 6.47
N VAL A 279 1.69 2.80 6.30
CA VAL A 279 2.55 2.41 7.43
C VAL A 279 3.15 3.65 8.11
N ILE A 280 3.64 4.61 7.32
CA ILE A 280 4.21 5.86 7.86
C ILE A 280 3.14 6.69 8.57
N LEU A 281 1.95 6.85 7.99
CA LEU A 281 0.85 7.61 8.60
C LEU A 281 0.35 6.96 9.89
N ARG A 282 0.34 5.62 9.96
CA ARG A 282 0.07 4.86 11.19
C ARG A 282 1.15 5.11 12.24
N CYS A 283 2.43 5.13 11.85
CA CYS A 283 3.52 5.52 12.75
C CYS A 283 3.33 6.95 13.28
N MET A 284 3.01 7.91 12.40
CA MET A 284 2.74 9.29 12.80
C MET A 284 1.61 9.38 13.83
N GLN A 285 0.50 8.67 13.59
CA GLN A 285 -0.64 8.61 14.51
C GLN A 285 -0.23 8.04 15.89
N VAL A 286 0.54 6.94 15.90
CA VAL A 286 1.03 6.33 17.15
C VAL A 286 2.02 7.25 17.87
N SER A 287 2.89 7.95 17.13
CA SER A 287 3.83 8.92 17.68
C SER A 287 3.12 10.10 18.35
N VAL A 288 2.03 10.59 17.77
CA VAL A 288 1.18 11.63 18.37
C VAL A 288 0.61 11.15 19.69
N SER A 289 -0.04 9.98 19.73
CA SER A 289 -0.61 9.41 20.96
C SER A 289 0.43 9.20 22.07
N LEU A 290 1.64 8.77 21.71
CA LEU A 290 2.76 8.67 22.64
C LEU A 290 3.21 10.02 23.18
N MET A 291 3.29 11.03 22.32
CA MET A 291 3.60 12.40 22.74
C MET A 291 2.53 12.94 23.68
N GLU A 292 1.24 12.83 23.35
CA GLU A 292 0.12 13.24 24.22
C GLU A 292 0.19 12.57 25.60
N SER A 293 0.64 11.33 25.65
CA SER A 293 0.80 10.56 26.89
C SER A 293 2.10 10.89 27.67
N GLY A 294 2.87 11.91 27.26
CA GLY A 294 4.14 12.27 27.90
C GLY A 294 5.26 11.23 27.70
N ASN A 295 5.14 10.38 26.69
CA ASN A 295 6.06 9.27 26.40
C ASN A 295 6.65 9.40 24.99
N PRO A 296 7.37 10.51 24.68
CA PRO A 296 7.80 10.82 23.32
C PRO A 296 8.64 9.70 22.72
N PHE A 297 8.36 9.36 21.47
CA PHE A 297 9.18 8.42 20.71
C PHE A 297 10.45 9.12 20.21
N GLU A 298 11.62 8.56 20.54
CA GLU A 298 12.92 9.20 20.28
C GLU A 298 13.23 9.37 18.79
N SER A 299 12.72 8.49 17.94
CA SER A 299 13.02 8.48 16.50
C SER A 299 11.91 9.11 15.65
N HIS A 300 11.05 9.95 16.22
CA HIS A 300 9.97 10.61 15.47
C HIS A 300 10.49 11.37 14.24
N ASP A 301 11.56 12.17 14.40
CA ASP A 301 12.14 12.98 13.31
C ASP A 301 12.61 12.12 12.13
N GLN A 302 12.97 10.85 12.36
CA GLN A 302 13.35 9.92 11.28
C GLN A 302 12.18 9.61 10.33
N LEU A 303 10.91 9.72 10.76
CA LEU A 303 9.76 9.61 9.84
C LEU A 303 9.78 10.75 8.81
N ILE A 304 10.16 11.96 9.23
CA ILE A 304 10.28 13.12 8.36
C ILE A 304 11.45 12.95 7.39
N GLU A 305 12.59 12.47 7.90
CA GLU A 305 13.77 12.17 7.08
C GLU A 305 13.46 11.07 6.06
N LEU A 306 12.78 10.00 6.45
CA LEU A 306 12.38 8.90 5.58
C LEU A 306 11.51 9.35 4.42
N VAL A 307 10.53 10.23 4.67
CA VAL A 307 9.64 10.75 3.62
C VAL A 307 10.40 11.72 2.72
N SER A 308 11.20 12.63 3.29
CA SER A 308 11.87 13.69 2.53
C SER A 308 13.16 13.25 1.82
N SER A 309 13.72 12.09 2.18
CA SER A 309 14.97 11.59 1.61
C SER A 309 14.81 11.21 0.13
N SER A 310 15.72 11.72 -0.70
CA SER A 310 15.84 11.31 -2.10
C SER A 310 16.33 9.87 -2.25
N GLU A 311 16.99 9.31 -1.23
CA GLU A 311 17.54 7.94 -1.27
C GLU A 311 16.44 6.90 -1.13
N THR A 312 15.45 7.15 -0.26
CA THR A 312 14.30 6.25 -0.08
C THR A 312 13.28 6.43 -1.19
N GLY A 313 13.16 7.65 -1.72
CA GLY A 313 12.18 8.01 -2.74
C GLY A 313 10.73 7.94 -2.26
N PHE A 314 10.48 7.82 -0.95
CA PHE A 314 9.16 7.58 -0.39
C PHE A 314 8.18 8.73 -0.67
N ILE A 315 8.64 9.98 -0.77
CA ILE A 315 7.80 11.10 -1.17
C ILE A 315 7.03 10.85 -2.48
N ASN A 316 7.62 10.11 -3.41
CA ASN A 316 7.00 9.80 -4.71
C ASN A 316 5.88 8.76 -4.63
N LEU A 317 5.75 8.07 -3.49
CA LEU A 317 4.70 7.07 -3.23
C LEU A 317 3.43 7.69 -2.62
N PHE A 318 3.57 8.84 -1.96
CA PHE A 318 2.45 9.52 -1.32
C PHE A 318 1.56 10.20 -2.36
N SER A 319 0.25 10.20 -2.07
CA SER A 319 -0.65 11.15 -2.70
C SER A 319 -0.53 12.54 -2.07
N GLN A 320 -1.08 13.55 -2.73
CA GLN A 320 -1.16 14.89 -2.16
C GLN A 320 -1.97 14.91 -0.85
N GLN A 321 -3.08 14.15 -0.79
CA GLN A 321 -3.92 14.08 0.40
C GLN A 321 -3.20 13.38 1.56
N GLN A 322 -2.47 12.29 1.30
CA GLN A 322 -1.63 11.63 2.31
C GLN A 322 -0.49 12.53 2.80
N LEU A 323 0.13 13.34 1.93
CA LEU A 323 1.13 14.33 2.37
C LEU A 323 0.51 15.41 3.27
N GLN A 324 -0.71 15.86 2.96
CA GLN A 324 -1.42 16.81 3.82
C GLN A 324 -1.72 16.19 5.19
N GLU A 325 -2.19 14.95 5.22
CA GLU A 325 -2.43 14.22 6.47
C GLU A 325 -1.14 14.03 7.28
N PHE A 326 -0.04 13.65 6.62
CA PHE A 326 1.27 13.53 7.24
C PHE A 326 1.71 14.83 7.94
N LEU A 327 1.55 15.97 7.27
CA LEU A 327 1.87 17.28 7.83
C LEU A 327 0.93 17.68 8.99
N LEU A 328 -0.32 17.23 8.97
CA LEU A 328 -1.26 17.45 10.08
C LEU A 328 -0.83 16.69 11.33
N PHE A 329 -0.42 15.42 11.20
CA PHE A 329 0.13 14.68 12.34
C PHE A 329 1.42 15.31 12.88
N GLU A 330 2.31 15.76 12.01
CA GLU A 330 3.54 16.45 12.45
C GLU A 330 3.23 17.72 13.24
N ARG A 331 2.24 18.49 12.77
CA ARG A 331 1.76 19.67 13.48
C ARG A 331 1.18 19.31 14.85
N GLU A 332 0.36 18.27 14.92
CA GLU A 332 -0.25 17.81 16.17
C GLU A 332 0.82 17.36 17.17
N TYR A 333 1.75 16.51 16.75
CA TYR A 333 2.89 16.09 17.56
C TYR A 333 3.67 17.28 18.13
N SER A 334 3.97 18.27 17.28
CA SER A 334 4.68 19.48 17.68
C SER A 334 3.91 20.31 18.72
N ILE A 335 2.58 20.40 18.60
CA ILE A 335 1.74 21.10 19.59
C ILE A 335 1.78 20.38 20.93
N CYS A 336 1.54 19.06 20.96
CA CYS A 336 1.58 18.27 22.19
C CYS A 336 2.95 18.38 22.89
N LYS A 337 4.04 18.38 22.10
CA LYS A 337 5.40 18.58 22.61
C LYS A 337 5.59 19.94 23.28
N MET A 338 5.01 21.00 22.73
CA MET A 338 5.07 22.34 23.33
C MET A 338 4.24 22.43 24.61
N GLU A 339 3.03 21.87 24.61
CA GLU A 339 2.15 21.88 25.79
C GLU A 339 2.79 21.19 26.99
N LEU A 340 3.44 20.03 26.77
CA LEU A 340 4.18 19.32 27.83
C LEU A 340 5.43 20.06 28.34
N GLN A 341 6.01 20.95 27.53
CA GLN A 341 7.12 21.80 27.97
C GLN A 341 6.66 23.02 28.76
N GLU A 342 5.41 23.45 28.57
CA GLU A 342 4.79 24.58 29.27
C GLU A 342 4.16 24.18 30.61
N GLU A 343 3.90 22.89 30.85
CA GLU A 343 3.47 22.38 32.17
C GLU A 343 4.55 22.69 33.23
N PRO A 344 4.27 23.55 34.23
CA PRO A 344 5.25 23.89 35.24
C PRO A 344 5.60 22.65 36.05
N SER A 345 6.90 22.40 36.24
CA SER A 345 7.43 21.46 37.22
C SER A 345 6.92 21.85 38.61
N SER A 346 5.78 21.27 38.98
CA SER A 346 5.04 21.54 40.22
C SER A 346 5.58 20.71 41.38
#